data_AF-A0A0C9T563-F1
#
_entry.id   AF-A0A0C9T563-F1
#
_cell.length_a   1.000
_cell.length_b   1.000
_cell.length_c   1.000
_cell.angle_alpha   90.00
_cell.angle_beta   90.00
_cell.angle_gamma   90.00
#
_symmetry.space_group_name_H-M   'P 1'
#
loop_
_entity.id
_entity.type
_entity.pdbx_description
1 polymer ?
#
loop_
_entity_poly.entity_id
_entity_poly.type
_entity_poly.pdbx_seq_one_letter_code
_entity_poly.pdbx_strand_id
1 'polypeptide(L)'
;LTKTAAAFAFWAPKMFQDYKDHLEPLFEKTPGLKINFANSIFPTATFNLGPRTVSLDHLDSANVAAGFCPIFCAGSFDSKKGGHLILYDLKKIIEFPPGATILVPSSTMRHGNTPIQPGEERMSFTQCCAGGLIRWVKYGYRSGITLQETAAGRAFKAKVDGNPDIRWKEAIAKFSKLSEVQADRQAVFS
;
A
#
# COMPACT_ATOMS: atom_id res chain seq x y z
N LEU A 1 -4.35 17.30 5.35
CA LEU A 1 -3.83 15.93 5.16
C LEU A 1 -4.62 15.24 4.07
N THR A 2 -3.90 14.56 3.18
CA THR A 2 -4.34 14.06 1.88
C THR A 2 -5.51 13.07 1.97
N LYS A 3 -6.42 13.11 0.99
CA LYS A 3 -7.59 12.21 0.86
C LYS A 3 -7.17 10.78 0.42
N THR A 4 -6.01 10.30 0.87
CA THR A 4 -5.38 9.03 0.44
C THR A 4 -6.25 7.81 0.78
N ALA A 5 -6.76 7.75 2.01
CA ALA A 5 -7.64 6.66 2.44
C ALA A 5 -8.99 6.70 1.70
N ALA A 6 -9.54 7.88 1.43
CA ALA A 6 -10.76 8.02 0.64
C ALA A 6 -10.54 7.60 -0.83
N ALA A 7 -9.41 7.97 -1.44
CA ALA A 7 -9.04 7.52 -2.78
C ALA A 7 -8.88 5.99 -2.83
N PHE A 8 -8.26 5.41 -1.80
CA PHE A 8 -8.09 3.95 -1.69
C PHE A 8 -9.44 3.23 -1.53
N ALA A 9 -10.31 3.72 -0.64
CA ALA A 9 -11.68 3.20 -0.48
C ALA A 9 -12.48 3.30 -1.78
N PHE A 10 -12.31 4.38 -2.54
CA PHE A 10 -13.02 4.58 -3.80
C PHE A 10 -12.53 3.65 -4.91
N TRP A 11 -11.22 3.59 -5.15
CA TRP A 11 -10.63 2.88 -6.29
C TRP A 11 -10.31 1.41 -6.04
N ALA A 12 -10.17 1.00 -4.78
CA ALA A 12 -9.87 -0.38 -4.39
C ALA A 12 -10.70 -0.82 -3.18
N PRO A 13 -12.05 -0.76 -3.25
CA PRO A 13 -12.95 -1.04 -2.12
C PRO A 13 -12.74 -2.43 -1.52
N LYS A 14 -12.54 -3.46 -2.34
CA LYS A 14 -12.29 -4.85 -1.87
C LYS A 14 -11.00 -4.97 -1.07
N MET A 15 -9.94 -4.25 -1.48
CA MET A 15 -8.68 -4.22 -0.73
C MET A 15 -8.78 -3.35 0.53
N PHE A 16 -9.56 -2.27 0.48
CA PHE A 16 -9.87 -1.46 1.65
C PHE A 16 -10.58 -2.30 2.72
N GLN A 17 -11.57 -3.12 2.33
CA GLN A 17 -12.23 -4.06 3.24
C GLN A 17 -11.25 -5.09 3.80
N ASP A 18 -10.39 -5.68 2.96
CA ASP A 18 -9.36 -6.62 3.44
C ASP A 18 -8.41 -5.96 4.45
N TYR A 19 -8.09 -4.67 4.30
CA TYR A 19 -7.33 -3.95 5.32
C TYR A 19 -8.12 -3.79 6.60
N LYS A 20 -9.39 -3.40 6.50
CA LYS A 20 -10.30 -3.23 7.65
C LYS A 20 -10.42 -4.53 8.46
N ASP A 21 -10.74 -5.63 7.79
CA ASP A 21 -10.95 -6.96 8.39
C ASP A 21 -9.76 -7.47 9.21
N HIS A 22 -8.55 -6.99 8.92
CA HIS A 22 -7.34 -7.44 9.60
C HIS A 22 -6.76 -6.36 10.52
N LEU A 23 -6.81 -5.09 10.15
CA LEU A 23 -6.21 -4.02 10.94
C LEU A 23 -7.10 -3.61 12.12
N GLU A 24 -8.44 -3.61 11.98
CA GLU A 24 -9.32 -3.28 13.11
C GLU A 24 -9.10 -4.26 14.29
N PRO A 25 -9.14 -5.60 14.10
CA PRO A 25 -8.83 -6.54 15.19
C PRO A 25 -7.40 -6.43 15.74
N LEU A 26 -6.45 -5.86 14.97
CA LEU A 26 -5.09 -5.61 15.44
C LEU A 26 -5.07 -4.46 16.45
N PHE A 27 -5.73 -3.35 16.14
CA PHE A 27 -5.80 -2.19 17.01
C PHE A 27 -6.65 -2.47 18.27
N GLU A 28 -7.77 -3.18 18.13
CA GLU A 28 -8.61 -3.58 19.27
C GLU A 28 -7.86 -4.46 20.26
N LYS A 29 -7.07 -5.42 19.77
CA LYS A 29 -6.30 -6.33 20.63
C LYS A 29 -5.04 -5.71 21.22
N THR A 30 -4.58 -4.58 20.67
CA THR A 30 -3.30 -3.96 21.06
C THR A 30 -3.53 -2.51 21.53
N PRO A 31 -3.98 -2.29 22.78
CA PRO A 31 -4.37 -0.96 23.27
C PRO A 31 -3.29 0.13 23.18
N GLY A 32 -2.01 -0.26 23.12
CA GLY A 32 -0.89 0.67 22.94
C GLY A 32 -0.59 1.07 21.49
N LEU A 33 -1.14 0.35 20.51
CA LEU A 33 -0.90 0.62 19.09
C LEU A 33 -1.80 1.76 18.62
N LYS A 34 -1.21 2.81 18.04
CA LYS A 34 -1.93 4.00 17.57
C LYS A 34 -1.75 4.17 16.07
N ILE A 35 -2.82 4.58 15.39
CA ILE A 35 -2.76 4.95 13.98
C ILE A 35 -2.16 6.36 13.83
N ASN A 36 -1.38 6.59 12.78
CA ASN A 36 -0.72 7.88 12.54
C ASN A 36 -1.72 9.01 12.30
N PHE A 37 -2.82 8.72 11.60
CA PHE A 37 -3.86 9.70 11.25
C PHE A 37 -5.24 9.09 11.45
N ALA A 38 -6.11 9.80 12.17
CA ALA A 38 -7.46 9.30 12.53
C ALA A 38 -8.35 9.00 11.31
N ASN A 39 -8.09 9.63 10.16
CA ASN A 39 -8.84 9.46 8.92
C ASN A 39 -8.12 8.54 7.91
N SER A 40 -7.20 7.70 8.38
CA SER A 40 -6.43 6.76 7.54
C SER A 40 -6.79 5.31 7.89
N ILE A 41 -6.61 4.40 6.92
CA ILE A 41 -6.58 2.94 7.18
C ILE A 41 -5.15 2.39 7.18
N PHE A 42 -4.19 3.16 6.66
CA PHE A 42 -2.79 2.75 6.55
C PHE A 42 -2.08 2.88 7.91
N PRO A 43 -1.44 1.81 8.41
CA PRO A 43 -0.75 1.82 9.70
C PRO A 43 0.62 2.49 9.64
N THR A 44 1.17 2.73 8.45
CA THR A 44 2.52 3.29 8.25
C THR A 44 2.48 4.49 7.33
N ALA A 45 3.32 5.48 7.62
CA ALA A 45 3.51 6.67 6.81
C ALA A 45 5.00 7.04 6.74
N THR A 46 5.42 7.56 5.59
CA THR A 46 6.80 8.00 5.34
C THR A 46 6.77 9.38 4.71
N PHE A 47 7.61 10.27 5.25
CA PHE A 47 7.82 11.62 4.74
C PHE A 47 9.21 11.70 4.12
N ASN A 48 9.27 11.99 2.82
CA ASN A 48 10.51 12.26 2.11
C ASN A 48 10.64 13.78 1.97
N LEU A 49 11.46 14.38 2.86
CA LEU A 49 11.43 15.82 3.15
C LEU A 49 12.30 16.70 2.24
N GLY A 50 12.73 16.20 1.07
CA GLY A 50 13.41 17.03 0.07
C GLY A 50 14.82 17.51 0.48
N PRO A 51 15.32 18.62 -0.09
CA PRO A 51 14.65 19.45 -1.12
C PRO A 51 14.59 18.75 -2.48
N ARG A 52 15.40 17.70 -2.71
CA ARG A 52 15.43 16.95 -3.98
C ARG A 52 15.25 15.46 -3.71
N THR A 53 14.04 15.07 -3.31
CA THR A 53 13.73 13.64 -3.09
C THR A 53 13.73 12.91 -4.43
N VAL A 54 14.70 11.99 -4.58
CA VAL A 54 14.79 11.02 -5.67
C VAL A 54 14.65 9.62 -5.12
N SER A 55 13.84 8.79 -5.78
CA SER A 55 13.74 7.36 -5.49
C SER A 55 14.21 6.58 -6.71
N LEU A 56 15.22 5.73 -6.53
CA LEU A 56 15.71 4.83 -7.59
C LEU A 56 14.73 3.68 -7.83
N ASP A 57 14.98 2.84 -8.84
CA ASP A 57 14.20 1.61 -9.08
C ASP A 57 14.16 0.73 -7.82
N HIS A 58 12.96 0.52 -7.28
CA HIS A 58 12.75 -0.33 -6.11
C HIS A 58 11.35 -0.94 -6.06
N LEU A 59 11.21 -1.90 -5.14
CA LEU A 59 9.94 -2.46 -4.67
C LEU A 59 9.88 -2.29 -3.15
N ASP A 60 8.69 -2.01 -2.64
CA ASP A 60 8.42 -2.10 -1.21
C ASP A 60 7.95 -3.52 -0.86
N SER A 61 8.84 -4.50 -1.04
CA SER A 61 8.51 -5.94 -0.97
C SER A 61 7.92 -6.40 0.38
N ALA A 62 8.10 -5.61 1.45
CA ALA A 62 7.51 -5.87 2.76
C ALA A 62 6.01 -5.53 2.85
N ASN A 63 5.47 -4.72 1.93
CA ASN A 63 4.07 -4.30 1.92
C ASN A 63 3.13 -5.43 1.50
N VAL A 64 1.83 -5.26 1.75
CA VAL A 64 0.80 -6.18 1.26
C VAL A 64 0.90 -6.30 -0.27
N ALA A 65 0.99 -7.52 -0.80
CA ALA A 65 1.26 -7.78 -2.22
C ALA A 65 0.23 -7.13 -3.17
N ALA A 66 -1.06 -7.24 -2.86
CA ALA A 66 -2.12 -6.59 -3.62
C ALA A 66 -2.53 -5.23 -3.03
N GLY A 67 -1.85 -4.78 -1.98
CA GLY A 67 -2.12 -3.53 -1.30
C GLY A 67 -1.64 -2.33 -2.12
N PHE A 68 -2.31 -1.20 -1.95
CA PHE A 68 -1.90 0.06 -2.56
C PHE A 68 -1.14 0.92 -1.56
N CYS A 69 -0.17 1.66 -2.08
CA CYS A 69 0.56 2.70 -1.37
C CYS A 69 0.25 4.04 -2.04
N PRO A 70 -0.55 4.90 -1.40
CA PRO A 70 -0.74 6.27 -1.87
C PRO A 70 0.57 7.04 -1.77
N ILE A 71 1.01 7.64 -2.88
CA ILE A 71 2.13 8.58 -2.94
C ILE A 71 1.55 9.95 -3.24
N PHE A 72 1.77 10.91 -2.37
CA PHE A 72 1.47 12.33 -2.58
C PHE A 72 2.74 13.08 -2.96
N CYS A 73 2.69 13.86 -4.04
CA CYS A 73 3.79 14.71 -4.47
C CYS A 73 3.64 16.11 -3.89
N ALA A 74 4.72 16.64 -3.31
CA ALA A 74 4.78 17.99 -2.75
C ALA A 74 6.04 18.73 -3.24
N GLY A 75 6.10 20.03 -2.97
CA GLY A 75 7.19 20.91 -3.36
C GLY A 75 6.77 21.92 -4.43
N SER A 76 7.77 22.58 -5.03
CA SER A 76 7.63 23.59 -6.07
C SER A 76 8.64 23.29 -7.18
N PHE A 77 8.15 22.71 -8.28
CA PHE A 77 8.95 22.33 -9.44
C PHE A 77 8.10 22.29 -10.71
N ASP A 78 8.74 22.42 -11.88
CA ASP A 78 8.12 22.26 -13.20
C ASP A 78 7.99 20.76 -13.53
N SER A 79 6.79 20.22 -13.33
CA SER A 79 6.50 18.79 -13.54
C SER A 79 6.52 18.35 -15.01
N LYS A 80 6.73 19.27 -15.95
CA LYS A 80 6.99 18.95 -17.37
C LYS A 80 8.47 18.74 -17.65
N LYS A 81 9.35 19.13 -16.73
CA LYS A 81 10.82 19.08 -16.87
C LYS A 81 11.50 18.12 -15.90
N GLY A 82 10.80 17.58 -14.92
CA GLY A 82 11.38 16.71 -13.90
C GLY A 82 10.37 16.19 -12.88
N GLY A 83 10.86 15.41 -11.91
CA GLY A 83 10.05 14.85 -10.82
C GLY A 83 9.02 13.80 -11.26
N HIS A 84 9.11 13.29 -12.49
CA HIS A 84 8.18 12.33 -13.07
C HIS A 84 8.20 11.01 -12.30
N LEU A 85 7.04 10.36 -12.19
CA LEU A 85 6.96 8.99 -11.67
C LEU A 85 7.36 8.01 -12.78
N ILE A 86 8.19 7.03 -12.43
CA ILE A 86 8.57 5.94 -13.32
C ILE A 86 7.89 4.66 -12.84
N LEU A 87 7.16 3.99 -13.73
CA LEU A 87 6.62 2.64 -13.52
C LEU A 87 7.37 1.69 -14.47
N TYR A 88 8.43 1.07 -13.96
CA TYR A 88 9.40 0.34 -14.78
C TYR A 88 8.78 -0.86 -15.48
N ASP A 89 7.94 -1.63 -14.77
CA ASP A 89 7.32 -2.85 -15.32
C ASP A 89 6.27 -2.54 -16.40
N LEU A 90 5.64 -1.36 -16.33
CA LEU A 90 4.70 -0.90 -17.35
C LEU A 90 5.39 -0.15 -18.51
N LYS A 91 6.70 0.10 -18.40
CA LYS A 91 7.47 0.96 -19.32
C LYS A 91 6.81 2.33 -19.50
N LYS A 92 6.36 2.94 -18.40
CA LYS A 92 5.71 4.26 -18.39
C LYS A 92 6.48 5.27 -17.54
N ILE A 93 6.51 6.49 -18.03
CA ILE A 93 6.92 7.69 -17.30
C ILE A 93 5.70 8.61 -17.29
N ILE A 94 5.33 9.09 -16.10
CA ILE A 94 4.11 9.85 -15.86
C ILE A 94 4.50 11.20 -15.27
N GLU A 95 4.07 12.29 -15.90
CA GLU A 95 4.13 13.63 -15.30
C GLU A 95 3.37 13.60 -13.97
N PHE A 96 4.06 13.90 -12.87
CA PHE A 96 3.51 13.77 -11.53
C PHE A 96 3.66 15.09 -10.77
N PRO A 97 2.69 16.03 -10.94
CA PRO A 97 2.83 17.40 -10.46
C PRO A 97 2.71 17.51 -8.93
N PRO A 98 3.27 18.58 -8.33
CA PRO A 98 2.96 18.95 -6.95
C PRO A 98 1.45 19.00 -6.69
N GLY A 99 1.02 18.44 -5.57
CA GLY A 99 -0.40 18.33 -5.20
C GLY A 99 -1.10 17.08 -5.72
N ALA A 100 -0.50 16.33 -6.65
CA ALA A 100 -1.06 15.07 -7.13
C ALA A 100 -0.88 13.91 -6.15
N THR A 101 -1.80 12.95 -6.21
CA THR A 101 -1.71 11.67 -5.49
C THR A 101 -1.87 10.52 -6.49
N ILE A 102 -1.08 9.48 -6.35
CA ILE A 102 -1.23 8.22 -7.10
C ILE A 102 -1.28 7.04 -6.14
N LEU A 103 -2.08 6.02 -6.46
CA LEU A 103 -2.10 4.74 -5.76
C LEU A 103 -1.27 3.73 -6.56
N VAL A 104 -0.22 3.18 -5.95
CA VAL A 104 0.67 2.20 -6.61
C VAL A 104 0.67 0.89 -5.81
N PRO A 105 0.53 -0.29 -6.44
CA PRO A 105 0.77 -1.56 -5.77
C PRO A 105 2.27 -1.78 -5.57
N SER A 106 2.85 -1.07 -4.60
CA SER A 106 4.30 -0.81 -4.53
C SER A 106 5.15 -2.03 -4.17
N SER A 107 4.53 -3.10 -3.66
CA SER A 107 5.16 -4.39 -3.38
C SER A 107 5.37 -5.24 -4.63
N THR A 108 4.62 -4.99 -5.71
CA THR A 108 4.65 -5.78 -6.96
C THR A 108 4.92 -4.95 -8.21
N MET A 109 5.03 -3.62 -8.08
CA MET A 109 5.24 -2.70 -9.19
C MET A 109 6.53 -1.91 -8.96
N ARG A 110 7.57 -2.18 -9.76
CA ARG A 110 8.82 -1.43 -9.69
C ARG A 110 8.59 0.01 -10.06
N HIS A 111 9.04 0.91 -9.19
CA HIS A 111 8.79 2.33 -9.35
C HIS A 111 9.95 3.18 -8.82
N GLY A 112 9.97 4.44 -9.25
CA GLY A 112 10.97 5.43 -8.89
C GLY A 112 10.52 6.82 -9.36
N ASN A 113 11.40 7.81 -9.29
CA ASN A 113 11.11 9.12 -9.88
C ASN A 113 12.36 9.79 -10.44
N THR A 114 12.16 10.65 -11.44
CA THR A 114 13.25 11.40 -12.05
C THR A 114 13.68 12.58 -11.16
N PRO A 115 14.93 13.05 -11.29
CA PRO A 115 15.36 14.31 -10.69
C PRO A 115 14.51 15.51 -11.15
N ILE A 116 14.62 16.60 -10.40
CA ILE A 116 14.09 17.93 -10.70
C ILE A 116 15.22 18.88 -11.09
N GLN A 117 14.90 20.06 -11.61
CA GLN A 117 15.87 21.06 -12.05
C GLN A 117 16.60 21.71 -10.86
N PRO A 118 17.78 22.31 -11.07
CA PRO A 118 18.47 23.08 -10.04
C PRO A 118 17.60 24.22 -9.50
N GLY A 119 17.57 24.39 -8.18
CA GLY A 119 16.78 25.42 -7.50
C GLY A 119 15.32 25.06 -7.25
N GLU A 120 14.84 23.92 -7.75
CA GLU A 120 13.49 23.41 -7.47
C GLU A 120 13.44 22.58 -6.18
N GLU A 121 12.23 22.38 -5.67
CA GLU A 121 11.97 21.54 -4.50
C GLU A 121 10.95 20.45 -4.79
N ARG A 122 11.26 19.22 -4.38
CA ARG A 122 10.36 18.07 -4.44
C ARG A 122 10.47 17.25 -3.16
N MET A 123 9.30 16.98 -2.60
CA MET A 123 9.08 16.14 -1.43
C MET A 123 7.98 15.12 -1.76
N SER A 124 7.85 14.09 -0.93
CA SER A 124 6.69 13.21 -1.02
C SER A 124 6.25 12.69 0.33
N PHE A 125 4.97 12.36 0.40
CA PHE A 125 4.36 11.68 1.54
C PHE A 125 3.75 10.38 1.02
N THR A 126 4.09 9.27 1.64
CA THR A 126 3.52 7.96 1.29
C THR A 126 2.93 7.28 2.51
N GLN A 127 1.92 6.46 2.30
CA GLN A 127 1.40 5.56 3.32
C GLN A 127 1.39 4.14 2.80
N CYS A 128 1.52 3.17 3.69
CA CYS A 128 1.56 1.77 3.32
C CYS A 128 1.05 0.87 4.44
N CYS A 129 0.88 -0.41 4.12
CA CYS A 129 0.65 -1.46 5.10
C CYS A 129 1.66 -2.58 4.88
N ALA A 130 2.47 -2.86 5.89
CA ALA A 130 3.33 -4.03 5.89
C ALA A 130 2.48 -5.31 5.86
N GLY A 131 2.77 -6.23 4.94
CA GLY A 131 2.07 -7.51 4.83
C GLY A 131 2.25 -8.40 6.07
N GLY A 132 3.30 -8.13 6.86
CA GLY A 132 3.51 -8.77 8.15
C GLY A 132 2.39 -8.52 9.16
N LEU A 133 1.75 -7.34 9.13
CA LEU A 133 0.64 -7.02 10.05
C LEU A 133 -0.60 -7.86 9.75
N ILE A 134 -0.95 -8.00 8.47
CA ILE A 134 -2.05 -8.87 8.03
C ILE A 134 -1.76 -10.32 8.40
N ARG A 135 -0.53 -10.80 8.15
CA ARG A 135 -0.13 -12.16 8.52
C ARG A 135 -0.16 -12.40 10.02
N TRP A 136 0.28 -11.43 10.83
CA TRP A 136 0.24 -11.52 12.29
C TRP A 136 -1.17 -11.82 12.80
N VAL A 137 -2.16 -11.09 12.28
CA VAL A 137 -3.58 -11.27 12.63
C VAL A 137 -4.07 -12.64 12.14
N LYS A 138 -3.83 -12.99 10.88
CA LYS A 138 -4.19 -14.31 10.31
C LYS A 138 -3.55 -15.48 11.07
N TYR A 139 -2.35 -15.29 11.61
CA TYR A 139 -1.62 -16.28 12.39
C TYR A 139 -2.07 -16.37 13.86
N GLY A 140 -3.13 -15.67 14.22
CA GLY A 140 -3.64 -15.63 15.59
C GLY A 140 -2.66 -14.91 16.52
N TYR A 141 -2.10 -13.79 16.07
CA TYR A 141 -1.21 -12.90 16.83
C TYR A 141 0.09 -13.59 17.25
N ARG A 142 0.69 -14.34 16.33
CA ARG A 142 1.96 -15.04 16.48
C ARG A 142 2.83 -14.81 15.26
N SER A 143 4.14 -14.84 15.47
CA SER A 143 5.07 -14.72 14.36
C SER A 143 5.04 -15.98 13.51
N GLY A 144 5.30 -15.84 12.21
CA GLY A 144 5.46 -17.00 11.33
C GLY A 144 6.61 -17.91 11.78
N ILE A 145 7.64 -17.35 12.43
CA ILE A 145 8.79 -18.08 12.96
C ILE A 145 8.36 -18.98 14.12
N THR A 146 7.65 -18.42 15.11
CA THR A 146 7.16 -19.17 16.28
C THR A 146 6.20 -20.29 15.87
N LEU A 147 5.37 -20.08 14.84
CA LEU A 147 4.53 -21.15 14.32
C LEU A 147 5.32 -22.32 13.72
N GLN A 148 6.53 -22.09 13.20
CA GLN A 148 7.33 -23.14 12.59
C GLN A 148 7.99 -24.09 13.61
N GLU A 149 8.08 -23.68 14.88
CA GLU A 149 8.76 -24.43 15.95
C GLU A 149 8.04 -25.74 16.30
N THR A 150 6.71 -25.81 16.16
CA THR A 150 5.92 -27.00 16.52
C THR A 150 5.19 -27.60 15.32
N ALA A 151 4.93 -28.91 15.35
CA ALA A 151 4.16 -29.57 14.29
C ALA A 151 2.74 -28.99 14.14
N ALA A 152 2.08 -28.71 15.27
CA ALA A 152 0.76 -28.07 15.29
C ALA A 152 0.79 -26.65 14.71
N GLY A 153 1.82 -25.85 15.05
CA GLY A 153 1.99 -24.52 14.50
C GLY A 153 2.25 -24.53 12.98
N ARG A 154 3.05 -25.48 12.49
CA ARG A 154 3.28 -25.68 11.05
C ARG A 154 2.00 -26.03 10.31
N ALA A 155 1.22 -26.98 10.84
CA ALA A 155 -0.07 -27.36 10.28
C ALA A 155 -1.07 -26.18 10.26
N PHE A 156 -1.12 -25.40 11.35
CA PHE A 156 -1.94 -24.20 11.44
C PHE A 156 -1.53 -23.15 10.41
N LYS A 157 -0.23 -22.84 10.31
CA LYS A 157 0.30 -21.87 9.34
C LYS A 157 0.00 -22.31 7.90
N ALA A 158 0.23 -23.57 7.57
CA ALA A 158 -0.06 -24.11 6.25
C ALA A 158 -1.55 -24.00 5.89
N LYS A 159 -2.44 -24.26 6.86
CA LYS A 159 -3.89 -24.06 6.69
C LYS A 159 -4.24 -22.60 6.42
N VAL A 160 -3.64 -21.66 7.16
CA VAL A 160 -3.89 -20.22 7.00
C VAL A 160 -3.33 -19.68 5.69
N ASP A 161 -2.13 -20.10 5.29
CA ASP A 161 -1.49 -19.67 4.03
C ASP A 161 -2.20 -20.26 2.81
N GLY A 162 -2.83 -21.42 2.96
CA GLY A 162 -3.55 -22.11 1.91
C GLY A 162 -2.68 -22.51 0.73
N ASN A 163 -3.33 -22.79 -0.40
CA ASN A 163 -2.64 -23.13 -1.63
C ASN A 163 -2.09 -21.85 -2.31
N PRO A 164 -0.78 -21.76 -2.60
CA PRO A 164 -0.21 -20.61 -3.29
C PRO A 164 -0.88 -20.32 -4.64
N ASP A 165 -1.27 -21.35 -5.41
CA ASP A 165 -1.91 -21.23 -6.73
C ASP A 165 -3.33 -20.64 -6.69
N ILE A 166 -3.95 -20.67 -5.52
CA ILE A 166 -5.25 -20.06 -5.26
C ILE A 166 -5.05 -18.65 -4.70
N ARG A 167 -4.14 -18.50 -3.73
CA ARG A 167 -3.91 -17.25 -3.00
C ARG A 167 -3.54 -16.07 -3.92
N TRP A 168 -2.77 -16.29 -4.98
CA TRP A 168 -2.46 -15.21 -5.92
C TRP A 168 -3.69 -14.76 -6.73
N LYS A 169 -4.56 -15.70 -7.11
CA LYS A 169 -5.81 -15.40 -7.83
C LYS A 169 -6.76 -14.59 -6.95
N GLU A 170 -6.89 -14.97 -5.68
CA GLU A 170 -7.66 -14.22 -4.69
C GLU A 170 -7.10 -12.81 -4.48
N ALA A 171 -5.77 -12.65 -4.44
CA ALA A 171 -5.14 -11.35 -4.32
C ALA A 171 -5.44 -10.45 -5.54
N ILE A 172 -5.36 -11.00 -6.76
CA ILE A 172 -5.71 -10.26 -7.99
C ILE A 172 -7.20 -9.93 -8.06
N ALA A 173 -8.07 -10.84 -7.62
CA ALA A 173 -9.52 -10.62 -7.63
C ALA A 173 -9.98 -9.43 -6.78
N LYS A 174 -9.13 -8.94 -5.86
CA LYS A 174 -9.40 -7.75 -5.06
C LYS A 174 -9.11 -6.44 -5.79
N PHE A 175 -8.45 -6.46 -6.95
CA PHE A 175 -8.39 -5.29 -7.82
C PHE A 175 -9.76 -5.09 -8.49
N SER A 176 -10.27 -3.87 -8.48
CA SER A 176 -11.49 -3.52 -9.20
C SER A 176 -11.17 -3.17 -10.64
N LYS A 177 -11.96 -3.67 -11.59
CA LYS A 177 -11.94 -3.12 -12.96
C LYS A 177 -12.68 -1.79 -12.97
N LEU A 178 -12.34 -0.91 -13.90
CA LEU A 178 -13.04 0.38 -14.05
C LEU A 178 -14.55 0.23 -14.24
N SER A 179 -14.98 -0.81 -14.97
CA SER A 179 -16.40 -1.11 -15.18
C SER A 179 -17.12 -1.66 -13.95
N GLU A 180 -16.38 -2.15 -12.95
CA GLU A 180 -16.91 -2.87 -11.78
C GLU A 180 -16.79 -2.04 -10.49
N VAL A 181 -15.94 -1.00 -10.46
CA VAL A 181 -15.60 -0.25 -9.23
C VAL A 181 -16.82 0.34 -8.50
N GLN A 182 -17.84 0.77 -9.24
CA GLN A 182 -19.07 1.29 -8.64
C GLN A 182 -19.87 0.18 -7.93
N ALA A 183 -20.00 -1.00 -8.56
CA ALA A 183 -20.69 -2.13 -7.98
C ALA A 183 -19.90 -2.71 -6.79
N ASP A 184 -18.58 -2.83 -6.91
CA ASP A 184 -17.70 -3.27 -5.82
C ASP A 184 -17.82 -2.34 -4.59
N ARG A 185 -17.88 -1.01 -4.81
CA ARG A 185 -18.10 -0.04 -3.73
C ARG A 185 -19.45 -0.21 -3.05
N GLN A 186 -20.51 -0.43 -3.84
CA GLN A 186 -21.84 -0.69 -3.28
C GLN A 186 -21.78 -1.95 -2.42
N ALA A 187 -21.25 -3.06 -2.94
CA ALA A 187 -21.15 -4.31 -2.20
C ALA A 187 -20.35 -4.22 -0.88
N VAL A 188 -19.33 -3.36 -0.81
CA VAL A 188 -18.48 -3.21 0.38
C VAL A 188 -19.03 -2.20 1.40
N PHE A 189 -19.67 -1.12 0.95
CA PHE A 189 -20.05 0.01 1.81
C PHE A 189 -21.57 0.22 1.95
N SER A 190 -22.41 -0.62 1.37
CA SER A 190 -23.87 -0.65 1.60
C SER A 190 -24.22 -1.47 2.83
#